data_AF-F2EAX7-F1
#
_entry.id   AF-F2EAX7-F1
#
_cell.length_a   1.000
_cell.length_b   1.000
_cell.length_c   1.000
_cell.angle_alpha   90.00
_cell.angle_beta   90.00
_cell.angle_gamma   90.00
#
_symmetry.space_group_name_H-M   'P 1'
#
loop_
_entity.id
_entity.type
_entity.pdbx_description
1 polymer ?
#
loop_
_entity_poly.entity_id
_entity_poly.type
_entity_poly.pdbx_seq_one_letter_code
_entity_poly.pdbx_strand_id
1 'polypeptide(L)'
;VGVFCRAIERANWYHREGHGAPCCAAAGGGGSSDAYYMLMFGLAQAALSQIPDFHSMAWLSVFAAAMSFSYSFIGFGLGAAKVIDNGVIKGAIGGVSLVSPTQKVWRVAQALGDIAFAYPFSLVLLEIEDTLGSPPAESETMKAASRASIAVTTFFYLGCGCFGYAAFGDGTPGNLLAGFGEPYWLVGLANLCVVLHLLGGYQVYAQPMFALVERRFGTGVADAEIPLLGRVSVARLCFRTANVAAATAVAVWFPYFNQVVGLIGAFTFWPLAIHFPVQMYLAQGKVAPWTRRWIAIQAFSAACLIACGFASVGSAMGVFSPERS
;
A
#
# COMPACT_ATOMS: atom_id res chain seq x y z
N VAL A 1 -4.47 -9.23 1.29
CA VAL A 1 -4.80 -10.02 2.51
C VAL A 1 -4.88 -11.51 2.23
N GLY A 2 -5.69 -11.99 1.28
CA GLY A 2 -5.79 -13.42 0.94
C GLY A 2 -4.43 -14.11 0.79
N VAL A 3 -3.50 -13.52 0.02
CA VAL A 3 -2.13 -14.05 -0.18
C VAL A 3 -1.36 -14.24 1.12
N PHE A 4 -1.42 -13.26 2.02
CA PHE A 4 -0.72 -13.31 3.32
C PHE A 4 -1.36 -14.35 4.24
N CYS A 5 -2.68 -14.45 4.29
CA CYS A 5 -3.38 -15.45 5.11
C CYS A 5 -3.09 -16.88 4.64
N ARG A 6 -3.10 -17.13 3.31
CA ARG A 6 -2.66 -18.42 2.77
C ARG A 6 -1.20 -18.73 3.09
N ALA A 7 -0.32 -17.72 3.06
CA ALA A 7 1.07 -17.91 3.43
C ALA A 7 1.22 -18.31 4.91
N ILE A 8 0.39 -17.77 5.80
CA ILE A 8 0.34 -18.18 7.23
C ILE A 8 -0.13 -19.63 7.37
N GLU A 9 -1.22 -20.02 6.70
CA GLU A 9 -1.69 -21.41 6.71
C GLU A 9 -0.61 -22.38 6.23
N ARG A 10 0.06 -22.02 5.13
CA ARG A 10 1.12 -22.82 4.54
C ARG A 10 2.33 -22.94 5.48
N ALA A 11 2.73 -21.83 6.13
CA ALA A 11 3.80 -21.84 7.12
C ALA A 11 3.46 -22.73 8.33
N ASN A 12 2.23 -22.65 8.83
CA ASN A 12 1.76 -23.50 9.93
C ASN A 12 1.70 -24.98 9.54
N TRP A 13 1.26 -25.27 8.32
CA TRP A 13 1.22 -26.64 7.80
C TRP A 13 2.63 -27.25 7.72
N TYR A 14 3.58 -26.55 7.09
CA TYR A 14 4.95 -27.05 6.99
C TYR A 14 5.67 -27.14 8.34
N HIS A 15 5.32 -26.27 9.29
CA HIS A 15 5.82 -26.39 10.65
C HIS A 15 5.35 -27.68 11.35
N ARG A 16 4.12 -28.13 11.06
CA ARG A 16 3.54 -29.36 11.65
C ARG A 16 3.94 -30.63 10.92
N GLU A 17 3.88 -30.62 9.59
CA GLU A 17 3.96 -31.82 8.74
C GLU A 17 5.31 -31.97 8.01
N GLY A 18 6.17 -30.95 8.07
CA GLY A 18 7.46 -30.93 7.36
C GLY A 18 7.37 -30.57 5.87
N HIS A 19 8.52 -30.24 5.26
CA HIS A 19 8.62 -29.76 3.85
C HIS A 19 8.04 -30.72 2.80
N GLY A 20 8.10 -32.04 3.06
CA GLY A 20 7.70 -33.08 2.10
C GLY A 20 6.20 -33.36 2.05
N ALA A 21 5.40 -32.80 2.96
CA ALA A 21 3.97 -33.06 3.02
C ALA A 21 3.23 -32.28 1.92
N PRO A 22 2.44 -32.96 1.06
CA PRO A 22 1.61 -32.29 0.07
C PRO A 22 0.57 -31.44 0.81
N CYS A 23 0.75 -30.12 0.77
CA CYS A 23 -0.20 -29.19 1.37
C CYS A 23 -1.48 -29.19 0.51
N CYS A 24 -2.63 -29.59 1.07
CA CYS A 24 -3.91 -29.58 0.34
C CYS A 24 -4.30 -28.16 -0.14
N ALA A 25 -3.76 -27.10 0.48
CA ALA A 25 -3.90 -25.71 0.01
C ALA A 25 -3.22 -25.45 -1.35
N ALA A 26 -2.35 -26.36 -1.81
CA ALA A 26 -1.76 -26.33 -3.16
C ALA A 26 -2.58 -27.11 -4.21
N ALA A 27 -3.56 -27.94 -3.79
CA ALA A 27 -4.28 -28.86 -4.68
C ALA A 27 -5.73 -28.45 -5.01
N GLY A 28 -6.31 -27.48 -4.28
CA GLY A 28 -7.62 -26.91 -4.57
C GLY A 28 -7.50 -25.42 -4.91
N GLY A 29 -8.00 -25.00 -6.08
CA GLY A 29 -7.86 -23.64 -6.60
C GLY A 29 -8.06 -22.55 -5.54
N GLY A 30 -6.98 -21.83 -5.21
CA GLY A 30 -6.91 -20.85 -4.13
C GLY A 30 -7.80 -19.61 -4.27
N GLY A 31 -8.74 -19.58 -5.22
CA GLY A 31 -9.70 -18.49 -5.36
C GLY A 31 -10.75 -18.45 -4.25
N SER A 32 -11.17 -19.61 -3.74
CA SER A 32 -12.25 -19.69 -2.73
C SER A 32 -11.79 -19.32 -1.31
N SER A 33 -10.62 -19.79 -0.89
CA SER A 33 -10.04 -19.42 0.42
C SER A 33 -9.60 -17.95 0.46
N ASP A 34 -9.17 -17.38 -0.66
CA ASP A 34 -8.78 -15.97 -0.77
C ASP A 34 -9.95 -15.03 -0.59
N ALA A 35 -11.04 -15.33 -1.29
CA ALA A 35 -12.27 -14.59 -1.16
C ALA A 35 -12.75 -14.63 0.30
N TYR A 36 -12.69 -15.80 0.95
CA TYR A 36 -13.02 -15.93 2.38
C TYR A 36 -12.18 -15.00 3.27
N TYR A 37 -10.84 -15.02 3.10
CA TYR A 37 -9.95 -14.14 3.88
C TYR A 37 -10.17 -12.65 3.59
N MET A 38 -10.44 -12.29 2.33
CA MET A 38 -10.75 -10.91 1.96
C MET A 38 -12.08 -10.45 2.54
N LEU A 39 -13.10 -11.32 2.59
CA LEU A 39 -14.39 -11.04 3.21
C LEU A 39 -14.26 -10.85 4.73
N MET A 40 -13.52 -11.73 5.41
CA MET A 40 -13.25 -11.59 6.85
C MET A 40 -12.49 -10.30 7.17
N PHE A 41 -11.52 -9.94 6.33
CA PHE A 41 -10.84 -8.66 6.46
C PHE A 41 -11.76 -7.47 6.20
N GLY A 42 -12.63 -7.54 5.18
CA GLY A 42 -13.66 -6.54 4.92
C GLY A 42 -14.62 -6.36 6.09
N LEU A 43 -15.02 -7.44 6.75
CA LEU A 43 -15.82 -7.40 7.98
C LEU A 43 -15.10 -6.69 9.12
N ALA A 44 -13.81 -7.00 9.35
CA ALA A 44 -13.00 -6.31 10.34
C ALA A 44 -12.86 -4.81 10.01
N GLN A 45 -12.65 -4.47 8.73
CA GLN A 45 -12.59 -3.08 8.28
C GLN A 45 -13.92 -2.36 8.46
N ALA A 46 -15.05 -3.00 8.22
CA ALA A 46 -16.37 -2.40 8.43
C ALA A 46 -16.60 -2.04 9.90
N ALA A 47 -16.15 -2.89 10.82
CA ALA A 47 -16.19 -2.62 12.26
C ALA A 47 -15.24 -1.46 12.64
N LEU A 48 -13.98 -1.51 12.20
CA LEU A 48 -12.99 -0.45 12.49
C LEU A 48 -13.36 0.89 11.85
N SER A 49 -14.04 0.88 10.70
CA SER A 49 -14.53 2.10 10.06
C SER A 49 -15.61 2.81 10.85
N GLN A 50 -16.18 2.20 11.90
CA GLN A 50 -17.10 2.90 12.81
C GLN A 50 -16.39 3.78 13.84
N ILE A 51 -15.05 3.79 13.90
CA ILE A 51 -14.30 4.74 14.73
C ILE A 51 -14.73 6.18 14.36
N PRO A 52 -15.08 7.05 15.33
CA PRO A 52 -15.68 8.36 15.10
C PRO A 52 -14.95 9.23 14.06
N ASP A 53 -13.66 9.44 14.29
CA ASP A 53 -12.85 10.44 13.61
C ASP A 53 -11.37 10.02 13.54
N PHE A 54 -10.58 10.83 12.82
CA PHE A 54 -9.15 10.60 12.57
C PHE A 54 -8.30 10.62 13.85
N HIS A 55 -8.67 11.45 14.83
CA HIS A 55 -7.95 11.55 16.11
C HIS A 55 -8.20 10.31 16.98
N SER A 56 -9.45 9.82 17.02
CA SER A 56 -9.87 8.64 17.76
C SER A 56 -9.18 7.33 17.31
N MET A 57 -8.63 7.28 16.08
CA MET A 57 -7.87 6.12 15.59
C MET A 57 -6.35 6.19 15.86
N ALA A 58 -5.86 7.17 16.64
CA ALA A 58 -4.42 7.32 16.90
C ALA A 58 -3.76 6.04 17.43
N TRP A 59 -4.42 5.32 18.35
CA TRP A 59 -3.91 4.06 18.89
C TRP A 59 -3.76 2.97 17.81
N LEU A 60 -4.72 2.92 16.87
CA LEU A 60 -4.70 1.97 15.75
C LEU A 60 -3.60 2.31 14.77
N SER A 61 -3.34 3.61 14.55
CA SER A 61 -2.22 4.10 13.74
C SER A 61 -0.86 3.71 14.35
N VAL A 62 -0.67 3.91 15.66
CA VAL A 62 0.55 3.49 16.38
C VAL A 62 0.74 1.97 16.28
N PHE A 63 -0.32 1.20 16.49
CA PHE A 63 -0.28 -0.25 16.35
C PHE A 63 0.10 -0.67 14.92
N ALA A 64 -0.53 -0.08 13.90
CA ALA A 64 -0.22 -0.37 12.51
C ALA A 64 1.21 0.03 12.13
N ALA A 65 1.75 1.13 12.65
CA ALA A 65 3.14 1.52 12.46
C ALA A 65 4.10 0.48 13.07
N ALA A 66 3.85 0.01 14.31
CA ALA A 66 4.65 -1.03 14.95
C ALA A 66 4.65 -2.34 14.13
N MET A 67 3.49 -2.74 13.61
CA MET A 67 3.38 -3.89 12.71
C MET A 67 4.16 -3.67 11.40
N SER A 68 4.16 -2.45 10.86
CA SER A 68 4.92 -2.07 9.66
C SER A 68 6.42 -2.23 9.83
N PHE A 69 6.96 -1.67 10.92
CA PHE A 69 8.37 -1.86 11.27
C PHE A 69 8.70 -3.33 11.45
N SER A 70 7.83 -4.09 12.13
CA SER A 70 8.07 -5.51 12.42
C SER A 70 8.24 -6.33 11.13
N TYR A 71 7.29 -6.26 10.19
CA TYR A 71 7.44 -7.03 8.94
C TYR A 71 8.58 -6.49 8.06
N SER A 72 8.87 -5.19 8.11
CA SER A 72 9.92 -4.58 7.29
C SER A 72 11.31 -5.00 7.77
N PHE A 73 11.55 -5.02 9.08
CA PHE A 73 12.78 -5.56 9.67
C PHE A 73 12.95 -7.04 9.37
N ILE A 74 11.87 -7.84 9.46
CA ILE A 74 11.92 -9.27 9.13
C ILE A 74 12.25 -9.47 7.65
N GLY A 75 11.56 -8.79 6.74
CA GLY A 75 11.79 -8.91 5.29
C GLY A 75 13.21 -8.47 4.89
N PHE A 76 13.68 -7.35 5.43
CA PHE A 76 15.05 -6.87 5.26
C PHE A 76 16.08 -7.88 5.79
N GLY A 77 15.90 -8.34 7.03
CA GLY A 77 16.81 -9.28 7.68
C GLY A 77 16.87 -10.62 6.98
N LEU A 78 15.73 -11.18 6.55
CA LEU A 78 15.68 -12.42 5.77
C LEU A 78 16.36 -12.25 4.41
N GLY A 79 16.15 -11.11 3.74
CA GLY A 79 16.84 -10.79 2.49
C GLY A 79 18.37 -10.75 2.67
N ALA A 80 18.84 -10.01 3.67
CA ALA A 80 20.27 -9.91 3.97
C ALA A 80 20.88 -11.26 4.35
N ALA A 81 20.21 -12.03 5.22
CA ALA A 81 20.64 -13.38 5.60
C ALA A 81 20.70 -14.30 4.39
N LYS A 82 19.74 -14.21 3.46
CA LYS A 82 19.73 -15.05 2.26
C LYS A 82 20.84 -14.70 1.27
N VAL A 83 21.20 -13.42 1.15
CA VAL A 83 22.37 -13.00 0.37
C VAL A 83 23.65 -13.59 0.96
N ILE A 84 23.81 -13.56 2.28
CA ILE A 84 24.96 -14.15 2.98
C ILE A 84 25.01 -15.67 2.76
N ASP A 85 23.89 -16.35 2.94
CA ASP A 85 23.74 -17.81 2.73
C ASP A 85 24.06 -18.23 1.29
N ASN A 86 23.59 -17.47 0.30
CA ASN A 86 23.90 -17.75 -1.10
C ASN A 86 25.40 -17.61 -1.42
N GLY A 87 26.15 -16.76 -0.68
CA GLY A 87 27.54 -16.43 -0.96
C GLY A 87 27.79 -15.65 -2.27
N VAL A 88 26.72 -15.35 -3.03
CA VAL A 88 26.77 -14.63 -4.31
C VAL A 88 25.55 -13.73 -4.47
N ILE A 89 25.72 -12.63 -5.21
CA ILE A 89 24.62 -11.75 -5.63
C ILE A 89 24.00 -12.34 -6.89
N LYS A 90 22.71 -12.73 -6.81
CA LYS A 90 21.98 -13.32 -7.95
C LYS A 90 21.39 -12.27 -8.89
N GLY A 91 21.17 -11.05 -8.41
CA GLY A 91 20.64 -9.95 -9.22
C GLY A 91 21.62 -9.48 -10.28
N ALA A 92 21.15 -9.28 -11.50
CA ALA A 92 21.93 -8.74 -12.62
C ALA A 92 21.46 -7.33 -13.01
N ILE A 93 22.36 -6.53 -13.59
CA ILE A 93 22.06 -5.17 -14.10
C ILE A 93 20.96 -5.21 -15.17
N GLY A 94 20.92 -6.30 -15.94
CA GLY A 94 19.91 -6.50 -16.97
C GLY A 94 18.48 -6.61 -16.43
N GLY A 95 18.27 -6.83 -15.13
CA GLY A 95 16.94 -7.11 -14.59
C GLY A 95 16.40 -8.47 -15.04
N VAL A 96 15.13 -8.72 -14.72
CA VAL A 96 14.42 -9.95 -15.07
C VAL A 96 14.44 -10.21 -16.59
N SER A 97 14.81 -11.43 -16.96
CA SER A 97 14.74 -11.93 -18.34
C SER A 97 13.30 -12.20 -18.78
N LEU A 98 12.87 -11.62 -19.91
CA LEU A 98 11.50 -11.75 -20.44
C LEU A 98 11.52 -12.15 -21.91
N VAL A 99 10.43 -12.78 -22.37
CA VAL A 99 10.33 -13.40 -23.71
C VAL A 99 10.43 -12.35 -24.82
N SER A 100 9.88 -11.15 -24.60
CA SER A 100 9.98 -10.05 -25.57
C SER A 100 10.47 -8.74 -24.96
N PRO A 101 11.18 -7.90 -25.74
CA PRO A 101 11.57 -6.54 -25.31
C PRO A 101 10.36 -5.70 -24.89
N THR A 102 9.23 -5.85 -25.58
CA THR A 102 7.99 -5.12 -25.29
C THR A 102 7.44 -5.46 -23.91
N GLN A 103 7.39 -6.74 -23.54
CA GLN A 103 6.99 -7.16 -22.20
C GLN A 103 7.92 -6.58 -21.12
N LYS A 104 9.22 -6.47 -21.41
CA LYS A 104 10.20 -5.84 -20.51
C LYS A 104 9.92 -4.36 -20.31
N VAL A 105 9.60 -3.63 -21.37
CA VAL A 105 9.21 -2.21 -21.27
C VAL A 105 7.97 -2.05 -20.39
N TRP A 106 6.95 -2.90 -20.54
CA TRP A 106 5.74 -2.84 -19.71
C TRP A 106 6.00 -3.19 -18.24
N ARG A 107 6.87 -4.17 -17.96
CA ARG A 107 7.30 -4.49 -16.60
C ARG A 107 8.06 -3.35 -15.93
N VAL A 108 8.94 -2.68 -16.66
CA VAL A 108 9.65 -1.48 -16.16
C VAL A 108 8.67 -0.33 -15.90
N ALA A 109 7.73 -0.10 -16.82
CA ALA A 109 6.68 0.89 -16.64
C ALA A 109 5.82 0.62 -15.40
N GLN A 110 5.41 -0.62 -15.18
CA GLN A 110 4.67 -1.02 -13.99
C GLN A 110 5.49 -0.79 -12.70
N ALA A 111 6.78 -1.14 -12.71
CA ALA A 111 7.66 -0.90 -11.56
C ALA A 111 7.79 0.59 -11.21
N LEU A 112 7.78 1.49 -12.20
CA LEU A 112 7.71 2.93 -11.94
C LEU A 112 6.40 3.35 -11.28
N GLY A 113 5.29 2.73 -11.67
CA GLY A 113 3.98 2.91 -11.02
C GLY A 113 3.99 2.44 -9.56
N ASP A 114 4.59 1.29 -9.29
CA ASP A 114 4.75 0.74 -7.94
C ASP A 114 5.60 1.67 -7.06
N ILE A 115 6.68 2.24 -7.61
CA ILE A 115 7.51 3.25 -6.91
C ILE A 115 6.71 4.54 -6.64
N ALA A 116 5.92 5.00 -7.61
CA ALA A 116 5.08 6.19 -7.45
C ALA A 116 4.01 5.98 -6.36
N PHE A 117 3.42 4.79 -6.29
CA PHE A 117 2.48 4.43 -5.24
C PHE A 117 3.14 4.39 -3.85
N ALA A 118 4.45 4.14 -3.77
CA ALA A 118 5.13 3.89 -2.50
C ALA A 118 5.19 5.12 -1.56
N TYR A 119 4.93 6.34 -2.08
CA TYR A 119 4.98 7.59 -1.32
C TYR A 119 3.66 8.41 -1.38
N PRO A 120 2.47 7.87 -1.06
CA PRO A 120 1.21 8.57 -1.22
C PRO A 120 0.80 9.36 0.04
N PHE A 121 1.75 9.70 0.92
CA PHE A 121 1.45 10.32 2.21
C PHE A 121 0.89 11.74 2.09
N SER A 122 1.13 12.43 0.96
CA SER A 122 0.61 13.77 0.70
C SER A 122 -0.92 13.84 0.70
N LEU A 123 -1.61 12.70 0.48
CA LEU A 123 -3.08 12.61 0.46
C LEU A 123 -3.74 12.76 1.83
N VAL A 124 -2.99 12.55 2.91
CA VAL A 124 -3.46 12.62 4.29
C VAL A 124 -2.65 13.62 5.13
N LEU A 125 -1.68 14.29 4.50
CA LEU A 125 -0.73 15.16 5.18
C LEU A 125 -1.43 16.32 5.89
N LEU A 126 -2.37 16.98 5.20
CA LEU A 126 -3.07 18.14 5.73
C LEU A 126 -4.02 17.74 6.86
N GLU A 127 -4.66 16.58 6.74
CA GLU A 127 -5.56 16.06 7.76
C GLU A 127 -4.80 15.61 9.00
N ILE A 128 -3.58 15.07 8.86
CA ILE A 128 -2.69 14.83 10.00
C ILE A 128 -2.27 16.14 10.63
N GLU A 129 -1.86 17.13 9.83
CA GLU A 129 -1.40 18.44 10.31
C GLU A 129 -2.49 19.19 11.09
N ASP A 130 -3.75 19.12 10.66
CA ASP A 130 -4.91 19.69 11.34
C ASP A 130 -5.18 19.07 12.73
N THR A 131 -4.65 17.88 13.01
CA THR A 131 -4.77 17.23 14.34
C THR A 131 -3.63 17.59 15.30
N LEU A 132 -2.57 18.26 14.82
CA LEU A 132 -1.42 18.59 15.65
C LEU A 132 -1.71 19.80 16.54
N GLY A 133 -1.24 19.73 17.79
CA GLY A 133 -1.31 20.86 18.72
C GLY A 133 -0.10 21.78 18.55
N SER A 134 -0.35 23.10 18.64
CA SER A 134 0.69 24.13 18.80
C SER A 134 0.89 24.51 20.27
N PRO A 135 2.11 24.88 20.72
CA PRO A 135 3.38 25.01 19.98
C PRO A 135 4.24 23.71 19.93
N PRO A 136 5.20 23.56 18.97
CA PRO A 136 5.52 24.48 17.86
C PRO A 136 4.47 24.42 16.73
N ALA A 137 4.60 25.27 15.71
CA ALA A 137 3.67 25.30 14.59
C ALA A 137 3.50 23.89 13.96
N GLU A 138 2.27 23.54 13.59
CA GLU A 138 1.90 22.23 13.07
C GLU A 138 2.77 21.86 11.86
N SER A 139 3.01 22.83 10.97
CA SER A 139 3.87 22.68 9.80
C SER A 139 5.33 22.35 10.12
N GLU A 140 5.89 22.85 11.23
CA GLU A 140 7.26 22.54 11.65
C GLU A 140 7.35 21.09 12.15
N THR A 141 6.39 20.69 13.00
CA THR A 141 6.24 19.31 13.47
C THR A 141 6.03 18.36 12.29
N MET A 142 5.12 18.69 11.39
CA MET A 142 4.78 17.85 10.24
C MET A 142 5.94 17.75 9.24
N LYS A 143 6.72 18.81 9.06
CA LYS A 143 7.94 18.79 8.22
C LYS A 143 9.02 17.89 8.83
N ALA A 144 9.22 17.94 10.14
CA ALA A 144 10.14 17.04 10.82
C ALA A 144 9.70 15.57 10.70
N ALA A 145 8.42 15.29 10.97
CA ALA A 145 7.82 13.97 10.84
C ALA A 145 7.91 13.43 9.40
N SER A 146 7.60 14.27 8.41
CA SER A 146 7.65 13.90 6.99
C SER A 146 9.08 13.57 6.55
N ARG A 147 10.09 14.36 6.95
CA ARG A 147 11.49 14.04 6.64
C ARG A 147 11.91 12.70 7.24
N ALA A 148 11.58 12.46 8.51
CA ALA A 148 11.89 11.20 9.18
C ALA A 148 11.18 10.02 8.49
N SER A 149 9.88 10.16 8.20
CA SER A 149 9.08 9.14 7.53
C SER A 149 9.64 8.79 6.16
N ILE A 150 9.97 9.78 5.32
CA ILE A 150 10.57 9.55 4.00
C ILE A 150 11.91 8.83 4.13
N ALA A 151 12.78 9.28 5.04
CA ALA A 151 14.09 8.66 5.23
C ALA A 151 13.99 7.19 5.67
N VAL A 152 13.15 6.91 6.68
CA VAL A 152 12.92 5.56 7.20
C VAL A 152 12.29 4.66 6.14
N THR A 153 11.26 5.14 5.45
CA THR A 153 10.57 4.39 4.39
C THR A 153 11.52 4.06 3.24
N THR A 154 12.31 5.04 2.80
CA THR A 154 13.33 4.86 1.75
C THR A 154 14.35 3.80 2.15
N PHE A 155 14.84 3.84 3.40
CA PHE A 155 15.77 2.85 3.91
C PHE A 155 15.20 1.43 3.83
N PHE A 156 13.96 1.20 4.29
CA PHE A 156 13.35 -0.12 4.25
C PHE A 156 13.00 -0.57 2.84
N TYR A 157 12.49 0.31 1.98
CA TYR A 157 12.17 -0.04 0.59
C TYR A 157 13.42 -0.40 -0.21
N LEU A 158 14.48 0.41 -0.11
CA LEU A 158 15.76 0.08 -0.74
C LEU A 158 16.37 -1.17 -0.13
N GLY A 159 16.33 -1.32 1.20
CA GLY A 159 16.81 -2.53 1.87
C GLY A 159 16.11 -3.79 1.37
N CYS A 160 14.77 -3.83 1.47
CA CYS A 160 13.98 -4.98 1.02
C CYS A 160 14.14 -5.24 -0.49
N GLY A 161 14.09 -4.18 -1.32
CA GLY A 161 14.24 -4.29 -2.76
C GLY A 161 15.62 -4.78 -3.19
N CYS A 162 16.68 -4.15 -2.68
CA CYS A 162 18.06 -4.49 -3.04
C CYS A 162 18.47 -5.86 -2.50
N PHE A 163 18.25 -6.15 -1.22
CA PHE A 163 18.61 -7.45 -0.65
C PHE A 163 17.71 -8.57 -1.18
N GLY A 164 16.42 -8.30 -1.42
CA GLY A 164 15.52 -9.25 -2.09
C GLY A 164 16.02 -9.60 -3.49
N TYR A 165 16.32 -8.59 -4.31
CA TYR A 165 16.83 -8.81 -5.66
C TYR A 165 18.22 -9.46 -5.67
N ALA A 166 19.10 -9.11 -4.73
CA ALA A 166 20.39 -9.77 -4.57
C ALA A 166 20.24 -11.24 -4.14
N ALA A 167 19.21 -11.58 -3.34
CA ALA A 167 18.96 -12.93 -2.85
C ALA A 167 18.32 -13.85 -3.90
N PHE A 168 17.45 -13.31 -4.76
CA PHE A 168 16.61 -14.11 -5.67
C PHE A 168 16.84 -13.84 -7.16
N GLY A 169 17.43 -12.72 -7.54
CA GLY A 169 17.67 -12.33 -8.94
C GLY A 169 16.39 -12.34 -9.77
N ASP A 170 16.43 -12.99 -10.94
CA ASP A 170 15.27 -13.14 -11.83
C ASP A 170 14.09 -13.88 -11.18
N GLY A 171 14.34 -14.67 -10.13
CA GLY A 171 13.32 -15.36 -9.34
C GLY A 171 12.67 -14.53 -8.25
N THR A 172 12.94 -13.21 -8.19
CA THR A 172 12.40 -12.34 -7.13
C THR A 172 10.87 -12.28 -7.21
N PRO A 173 10.14 -12.70 -6.15
CA PRO A 173 8.69 -12.65 -6.14
C PRO A 173 8.19 -11.21 -5.93
N GLY A 174 6.99 -10.92 -6.44
CA GLY A 174 6.34 -9.62 -6.25
C GLY A 174 6.06 -9.28 -4.77
N ASN A 175 5.78 -10.29 -3.95
CA ASN A 175 5.80 -10.18 -2.50
C ASN A 175 7.11 -10.81 -2.00
N LEU A 176 8.02 -10.00 -1.46
CA LEU A 176 9.32 -10.46 -0.98
C LEU A 176 9.20 -11.63 0.01
N LEU A 177 8.21 -11.59 0.91
CA LEU A 177 8.02 -12.64 1.93
C LEU A 177 7.66 -14.00 1.33
N ALA A 178 7.09 -14.03 0.12
CA ALA A 178 6.77 -15.28 -0.57
C ALA A 178 8.02 -16.02 -1.07
N GLY A 179 9.18 -15.35 -1.12
CA GLY A 179 10.44 -15.95 -1.54
C GLY A 179 11.14 -16.76 -0.44
N PHE A 180 10.73 -16.58 0.82
CA PHE A 180 11.34 -17.26 1.96
C PHE A 180 10.53 -18.48 2.37
N GLY A 181 11.19 -19.64 2.40
CA GLY A 181 10.62 -20.89 2.90
C GLY A 181 10.91 -21.15 4.38
N GLU A 182 11.98 -20.59 4.94
CA GLU A 182 12.41 -20.82 6.32
C GLU A 182 13.01 -19.54 6.96
N PRO A 183 12.94 -19.41 8.30
CA PRO A 183 12.16 -20.23 9.23
C PRO A 183 10.66 -19.87 9.17
N TYR A 184 9.80 -20.89 9.12
CA TYR A 184 8.37 -20.73 8.83
C TYR A 184 7.62 -19.80 9.78
N TRP A 185 7.89 -19.92 11.09
CA TRP A 185 7.21 -19.11 12.10
C TRP A 185 7.48 -17.62 11.91
N LEU A 186 8.69 -17.27 11.45
CA LEU A 186 9.11 -15.89 11.24
C LEU A 186 8.47 -15.31 9.98
N VAL A 187 8.42 -16.12 8.91
CA VAL A 187 7.68 -15.75 7.68
C VAL A 187 6.18 -15.62 7.98
N GLY A 188 5.60 -16.54 8.76
CA GLY A 188 4.22 -16.48 9.21
C GLY A 188 3.92 -15.23 10.04
N LEU A 189 4.80 -14.90 10.99
CA LEU A 189 4.71 -13.68 11.80
C LEU A 189 4.78 -12.42 10.93
N ALA A 190 5.69 -12.35 9.96
CA ALA A 190 5.79 -11.22 9.05
C ALA A 190 4.51 -11.04 8.21
N ASN A 191 3.95 -12.13 7.67
CA ASN A 191 2.69 -12.09 6.94
C ASN A 191 1.53 -11.63 7.84
N LEU A 192 1.48 -12.07 9.10
CA LEU A 192 0.49 -11.62 10.08
C LEU A 192 0.63 -10.11 10.37
N CYS A 193 1.86 -9.63 10.59
CA CYS A 193 2.15 -8.22 10.78
C CYS A 193 1.70 -7.38 9.56
N VAL A 194 1.88 -7.88 8.33
CA VAL A 194 1.34 -7.20 7.13
C VAL A 194 -0.19 -7.09 7.19
N VAL A 195 -0.90 -8.18 7.52
CA VAL A 195 -2.37 -8.15 7.63
C VAL A 195 -2.83 -7.15 8.69
N LEU A 196 -2.18 -7.16 9.87
CA LEU A 196 -2.51 -6.25 10.97
C LEU A 196 -2.17 -4.79 10.64
N HIS A 197 -1.05 -4.53 9.96
CA HIS A 197 -0.71 -3.21 9.46
C HIS A 197 -1.77 -2.65 8.51
N LEU A 198 -2.26 -3.49 7.58
CA LEU A 198 -3.28 -3.09 6.61
C LEU A 198 -4.63 -2.74 7.26
N LEU A 199 -4.92 -3.24 8.48
CA LEU A 199 -6.11 -2.81 9.23
C LEU A 199 -6.06 -1.31 9.52
N GLY A 200 -4.97 -0.81 10.12
CA GLY A 200 -4.82 0.62 10.37
C GLY A 200 -4.57 1.42 9.10
N GLY A 201 -3.81 0.89 8.14
CA GLY A 201 -3.52 1.56 6.88
C GLY A 201 -4.78 1.96 6.12
N TYR A 202 -5.78 1.08 6.01
CA TYR A 202 -7.07 1.43 5.39
C TYR A 202 -7.77 2.57 6.14
N GLN A 203 -7.80 2.54 7.47
CA GLN A 203 -8.49 3.56 8.28
C GLN A 203 -7.84 4.95 8.14
N VAL A 204 -6.51 5.02 8.04
CA VAL A 204 -5.78 6.28 7.82
C VAL A 204 -6.26 7.00 6.55
N TYR A 205 -6.56 6.27 5.48
CA TYR A 205 -7.08 6.87 4.24
C TYR A 205 -8.60 7.01 4.22
N ALA A 206 -9.33 6.09 4.85
CA ALA A 206 -10.79 6.06 4.79
C ALA A 206 -11.44 7.13 5.68
N GLN A 207 -10.90 7.39 6.89
CA GLN A 207 -11.49 8.33 7.85
C GLN A 207 -11.63 9.76 7.31
N PRO A 208 -10.61 10.37 6.67
CA PRO A 208 -10.74 11.69 6.04
C PRO A 208 -11.86 11.74 4.99
N MET A 209 -11.96 10.71 4.16
CA MET A 209 -12.98 10.62 3.12
C MET A 209 -14.38 10.45 3.73
N PHE A 210 -14.53 9.64 4.78
CA PHE A 210 -15.79 9.52 5.51
C PHE A 210 -16.23 10.86 6.10
N ALA A 211 -15.31 11.57 6.78
CA ALA A 211 -15.59 12.88 7.35
C ALA A 211 -16.03 13.90 6.29
N LEU A 212 -15.40 13.88 5.11
CA LEU A 212 -15.76 14.76 3.99
C LEU A 212 -17.19 14.50 3.49
N VAL A 213 -17.55 13.23 3.28
CA VAL A 213 -18.88 12.86 2.79
C VAL A 213 -19.94 13.15 3.85
N GLU A 214 -19.69 12.79 5.11
CA GLU A 214 -20.60 13.06 6.22
C GLU A 214 -20.86 14.56 6.40
N ARG A 215 -19.82 15.40 6.27
CA ARG A 215 -19.97 16.86 6.30
C ARG A 215 -20.78 17.39 5.12
N ARG A 216 -20.61 16.81 3.92
CA ARG A 216 -21.21 17.32 2.68
C ARG A 216 -22.68 16.95 2.51
N PHE A 217 -23.07 15.76 2.95
CA PHE A 217 -24.43 15.23 2.80
C PHE A 217 -25.23 15.27 4.11
N GLY A 218 -24.56 15.60 5.22
CA GLY A 218 -25.16 15.66 6.55
C GLY A 218 -25.47 14.27 7.11
N THR A 219 -25.34 14.09 8.42
CA THR A 219 -25.81 12.89 9.14
C THR A 219 -27.32 12.95 9.41
N GLY A 220 -28.09 13.52 8.49
CA GLY A 220 -29.48 14.00 8.71
C GLY A 220 -30.57 12.93 8.88
N VAL A 221 -30.24 11.68 9.21
CA VAL A 221 -31.24 10.60 9.31
C VAL A 221 -31.00 9.79 10.58
N ALA A 222 -31.97 9.90 11.50
CA ALA A 222 -32.23 9.10 12.69
C ALA A 222 -30.99 8.58 13.46
N ASP A 223 -30.73 9.14 14.64
CA ASP A 223 -29.92 8.47 15.65
C ASP A 223 -30.63 7.17 16.03
N ALA A 224 -30.04 6.03 15.68
CA ALA A 224 -30.45 4.75 16.22
C ALA A 224 -29.64 4.48 17.49
N GLU A 225 -30.32 4.09 18.57
CA GLU A 225 -29.66 3.53 19.73
C GLU A 225 -29.29 2.09 19.44
N ILE A 226 -28.00 1.85 19.19
CA ILE A 226 -27.48 0.50 19.00
C ILE A 226 -26.89 0.04 20.33
N PRO A 227 -27.35 -1.09 20.90
CA PRO A 227 -26.73 -1.69 22.07
C PRO A 227 -25.23 -1.87 21.82
N LEU A 228 -24.38 -1.50 22.79
CA LEU A 228 -22.91 -1.39 22.73
C LEU A 228 -22.28 -0.13 22.08
N LEU A 229 -22.93 0.53 21.11
CA LEU A 229 -22.32 1.63 20.34
C LEU A 229 -22.93 3.01 20.61
N GLY A 230 -24.02 3.08 21.40
CA GLY A 230 -24.70 4.32 21.73
C GLY A 230 -25.54 4.86 20.57
N ARG A 231 -25.73 6.19 20.52
CA ARG A 231 -26.41 6.85 19.41
C ARG A 231 -25.52 6.88 18.19
N VAL A 232 -25.91 6.15 17.15
CA VAL A 232 -25.20 6.11 15.88
C VAL A 232 -26.16 6.56 14.78
N SER A 233 -25.71 7.51 13.95
CA SER A 233 -26.44 7.88 12.74
C SER A 233 -26.52 6.68 11.80
N VAL A 234 -27.73 6.25 11.46
CA VAL A 234 -27.95 5.13 10.51
C VAL A 234 -27.32 5.44 9.16
N ALA A 235 -27.38 6.70 8.72
CA ALA A 235 -26.75 7.13 7.47
C ALA A 235 -25.22 6.93 7.48
N ARG A 236 -24.56 7.27 8.60
CA ARG A 236 -23.12 7.06 8.79
C ARG A 236 -22.77 5.57 8.74
N LEU A 237 -23.48 4.74 9.49
CA LEU A 237 -23.26 3.29 9.52
C LEU A 237 -23.42 2.67 8.13
N CYS A 238 -24.53 2.98 7.45
CA CYS A 238 -24.82 2.47 6.12
C CYS A 238 -23.77 2.91 5.10
N PHE A 239 -23.40 4.19 5.09
CA PHE A 239 -22.43 4.72 4.13
C PHE A 239 -21.04 4.09 4.31
N ARG A 240 -20.52 4.07 5.54
CA ARG A 240 -19.18 3.51 5.82
C ARG A 240 -19.13 2.02 5.50
N THR A 241 -20.15 1.26 5.90
CA THR A 241 -20.23 -0.17 5.60
C THR A 241 -20.39 -0.43 4.10
N ALA A 242 -21.21 0.35 3.38
CA ALA A 242 -21.36 0.22 1.94
C ALA A 242 -20.05 0.51 1.19
N ASN A 243 -19.28 1.50 1.65
CA ASN A 243 -17.97 1.82 1.07
C ASN A 243 -16.97 0.66 1.27
N VAL A 244 -16.88 0.13 2.50
CA VAL A 244 -16.03 -1.04 2.77
C VAL A 244 -16.47 -2.27 1.96
N ALA A 245 -17.77 -2.49 1.83
CA ALA A 245 -18.32 -3.59 1.03
C ALA A 245 -17.95 -3.42 -0.46
N ALA A 246 -18.06 -2.21 -1.01
CA ALA A 246 -17.65 -1.92 -2.39
C ALA A 246 -16.15 -2.13 -2.59
N ALA A 247 -15.30 -1.63 -1.68
CA ALA A 247 -13.86 -1.85 -1.72
C ALA A 247 -13.49 -3.34 -1.65
N THR A 248 -14.18 -4.10 -0.79
CA THR A 248 -14.00 -5.55 -0.65
C THR A 248 -14.43 -6.29 -1.92
N ALA A 249 -15.55 -5.91 -2.53
CA ALA A 249 -16.03 -6.51 -3.77
C ALA A 249 -15.04 -6.29 -4.93
N VAL A 250 -14.48 -5.09 -5.05
CA VAL A 250 -13.43 -4.79 -6.04
C VAL A 250 -12.18 -5.63 -5.77
N ALA A 251 -11.75 -5.76 -4.52
CA ALA A 251 -10.59 -6.57 -4.14
C ALA A 251 -10.77 -8.06 -4.47
N VAL A 252 -11.99 -8.60 -4.30
CA VAL A 252 -12.32 -9.99 -4.66
C VAL A 252 -12.37 -10.18 -6.18
N TRP A 253 -12.85 -9.19 -6.94
CA TRP A 253 -12.92 -9.28 -8.41
C TRP A 253 -11.53 -9.12 -9.05
N PHE A 254 -10.68 -8.25 -8.53
CA PHE A 254 -9.36 -7.96 -9.08
C PHE A 254 -8.21 -8.23 -8.08
N PRO A 255 -7.87 -9.50 -7.81
CA PRO A 255 -6.83 -9.86 -6.83
C PRO A 255 -5.38 -9.68 -7.36
N TYR A 256 -5.14 -8.67 -8.21
CA TYR A 256 -3.84 -8.40 -8.86
C TYR A 256 -3.10 -7.26 -8.16
N PHE A 257 -2.48 -7.56 -7.02
CA PHE A 257 -1.92 -6.53 -6.14
C PHE A 257 -0.97 -5.56 -6.86
N ASN A 258 0.10 -6.05 -7.49
CA ASN A 258 1.11 -5.18 -8.12
C ASN A 258 0.55 -4.40 -9.31
N GLN A 259 -0.28 -5.01 -10.14
CA GLN A 259 -0.81 -4.33 -11.33
C GLN A 259 -1.82 -3.23 -10.93
N VAL A 260 -2.66 -3.51 -9.95
CA VAL A 260 -3.63 -2.52 -9.42
C VAL A 260 -2.91 -1.39 -8.69
N VAL A 261 -1.90 -1.71 -7.87
CA VAL A 261 -1.08 -0.73 -7.16
C VAL A 261 -0.31 0.15 -8.14
N GLY A 262 0.36 -0.43 -9.13
CA GLY A 262 1.07 0.34 -10.16
C GLY A 262 0.16 1.25 -10.96
N LEU A 263 -1.05 0.79 -11.31
CA LEU A 263 -2.03 1.58 -12.04
C LEU A 263 -2.57 2.74 -11.19
N ILE A 264 -3.01 2.47 -9.95
CA ILE A 264 -3.53 3.50 -9.04
C ILE A 264 -2.42 4.50 -8.71
N GLY A 265 -1.21 4.02 -8.43
CA GLY A 265 -0.03 4.84 -8.16
C GLY A 265 0.25 5.79 -9.31
N ALA A 266 0.42 5.26 -10.52
CA ALA A 266 0.71 6.08 -11.69
C ALA A 266 -0.42 7.09 -12.01
N PHE A 267 -1.68 6.68 -11.88
CA PHE A 267 -2.83 7.55 -12.18
C PHE A 267 -3.01 8.67 -11.15
N THR A 268 -2.82 8.39 -9.86
CA THR A 268 -3.06 9.35 -8.78
C THR A 268 -1.84 10.23 -8.47
N PHE A 269 -0.62 9.74 -8.72
CA PHE A 269 0.61 10.43 -8.35
C PHE A 269 0.76 11.79 -9.03
N TRP A 270 0.63 11.86 -10.36
CA TRP A 270 0.77 13.14 -11.05
C TRP A 270 -0.26 14.20 -10.60
N PRO A 271 -1.59 13.96 -10.67
CA PRO A 271 -2.54 15.00 -10.34
C PRO A 271 -2.46 15.43 -8.87
N LEU A 272 -2.28 14.48 -7.95
CA LEU A 272 -2.41 14.73 -6.51
C LEU A 272 -1.08 15.04 -5.80
N ALA A 273 0.02 14.38 -6.18
CA ALA A 273 1.32 14.57 -5.51
C ALA A 273 2.21 15.59 -6.23
N ILE A 274 1.99 15.83 -7.53
CA ILE A 274 2.84 16.73 -8.34
C ILE A 274 2.07 17.98 -8.77
N HIS A 275 1.07 17.83 -9.64
CA HIS A 275 0.41 18.94 -10.30
C HIS A 275 -0.27 19.87 -9.30
N PHE A 276 -1.12 19.34 -8.43
CA PHE A 276 -1.88 20.16 -7.48
C PHE A 276 -0.95 20.93 -6.50
N PRO A 277 0.02 20.30 -5.81
CA PRO A 277 0.99 21.04 -4.99
C PRO A 277 1.82 22.06 -5.76
N VAL A 278 2.21 21.75 -7.01
CA VAL A 278 2.92 22.69 -7.88
C VAL A 278 2.07 23.93 -8.18
N GLN A 279 0.80 23.75 -8.56
CA GLN A 279 -0.09 24.90 -8.83
C GLN A 279 -0.34 25.72 -7.55
N MET A 280 -0.55 25.06 -6.41
CA MET A 280 -0.66 25.74 -5.12
C MET A 280 0.57 26.59 -4.83
N TYR A 281 1.77 26.04 -5.04
CA TYR A 281 3.03 26.75 -4.83
C TYR A 281 3.17 27.96 -5.76
N LEU A 282 2.87 27.81 -7.05
CA LEU A 282 2.95 28.91 -8.01
C LEU A 282 1.98 30.04 -7.66
N ALA A 283 0.75 29.68 -7.27
CA ALA A 283 -0.29 30.63 -6.89
C ALA A 283 0.04 31.36 -5.57
N GLN A 284 0.39 30.62 -4.51
CA GLN A 284 0.73 31.18 -3.19
C GLN A 284 2.04 31.98 -3.22
N GLY A 285 3.04 31.47 -3.94
CA GLY A 285 4.32 32.15 -4.15
C GLY A 285 4.28 33.29 -5.16
N LYS A 286 3.12 33.55 -5.79
CA LYS A 286 2.92 34.58 -6.83
C LYS A 286 4.03 34.56 -7.90
N VAL A 287 4.45 33.37 -8.30
CA VAL A 287 5.55 33.20 -9.25
C VAL A 287 5.08 33.66 -10.62
N ALA A 288 5.69 34.71 -11.17
CA ALA A 288 5.27 35.26 -12.45
C ALA A 288 5.40 34.21 -13.58
N PRO A 289 4.38 34.07 -14.45
CA PRO A 289 4.45 33.19 -15.62
C PRO A 289 5.68 33.50 -16.48
N TRP A 290 6.21 32.47 -17.15
CA TRP A 290 7.35 32.59 -18.08
C TRP A 290 8.70 33.00 -17.48
N THR A 291 8.79 33.16 -16.15
CA THR A 291 10.08 33.25 -15.48
C THR A 291 10.83 31.91 -15.58
N ARG A 292 12.17 31.94 -15.50
CA ARG A 292 12.99 30.70 -15.50
C ARG A 292 12.53 29.69 -14.45
N ARG A 293 12.16 30.18 -13.26
CA ARG A 293 11.63 29.36 -12.16
C ARG A 293 10.30 28.73 -12.51
N TRP A 294 9.37 29.50 -13.07
CA TRP A 294 8.06 29.00 -13.51
C TRP A 294 8.23 27.92 -14.58
N ILE A 295 9.06 28.18 -15.60
CA ILE A 295 9.33 27.23 -16.68
C ILE A 295 9.95 25.94 -16.13
N ALA A 296 10.93 26.03 -15.24
CA ALA A 296 11.57 24.86 -14.63
C ALA A 296 10.57 24.00 -13.84
N ILE A 297 9.70 24.62 -13.04
CA ILE A 297 8.69 23.91 -12.25
C ILE A 297 7.63 23.26 -13.14
N GLN A 298 7.18 23.96 -14.18
CA GLN A 298 6.20 23.40 -15.12
C GLN A 298 6.81 22.28 -15.97
N ALA A 299 8.07 22.42 -16.40
CA ALA A 299 8.80 21.37 -17.10
C ALA A 299 8.97 20.12 -16.23
N PHE A 300 9.29 20.28 -14.94
CA PHE A 300 9.31 19.18 -13.97
C PHE A 300 7.94 18.49 -13.88
N SER A 301 6.86 19.25 -13.69
CA SER A 301 5.50 18.71 -13.64
C SER A 301 5.12 17.98 -14.94
N ALA A 302 5.49 18.50 -16.10
CA ALA A 302 5.24 17.87 -17.40
C ALA A 302 6.06 16.58 -17.59
N ALA A 303 7.32 16.55 -17.13
CA ALA A 303 8.14 15.34 -17.15
C ALA A 303 7.52 14.24 -16.27
N CYS A 304 7.04 14.59 -15.08
CA CYS A 304 6.30 13.67 -14.21
C CYS A 304 5.00 13.18 -14.85
N LEU A 305 4.27 14.03 -15.60
CA LEU A 305 3.07 13.62 -16.33
C LEU A 305 3.40 12.53 -17.36
N ILE A 306 4.45 12.74 -18.15
CA ILE A 306 4.88 11.77 -19.17
C ILE A 306 5.28 10.45 -18.51
N ALA A 307 6.07 10.50 -17.43
CA ALA A 307 6.47 9.31 -16.68
C ALA A 307 5.27 8.56 -16.10
N CYS A 308 4.29 9.27 -15.52
CA CYS A 308 3.07 8.68 -14.98
C CYS A 308 2.16 8.13 -16.09
N GLY A 309 2.09 8.78 -17.25
CA GLY A 309 1.38 8.28 -18.42
C GLY A 309 1.98 6.95 -18.91
N PHE A 310 3.31 6.90 -19.02
CA PHE A 310 4.04 5.67 -19.37
C PHE A 310 3.79 4.55 -18.34
N ALA A 311 3.91 4.85 -17.04
CA ALA A 311 3.66 3.88 -15.97
C ALA A 311 2.20 3.39 -15.92
N SER A 312 1.23 4.27 -16.20
CA SER A 312 -0.20 3.93 -16.26
C SER A 312 -0.48 2.97 -17.41
N VAL A 313 0.07 3.24 -18.60
CA VAL A 313 -0.08 2.35 -19.77
C VAL A 313 0.54 0.98 -19.48
N GLY A 314 1.76 0.94 -18.95
CA GLY A 314 2.43 -0.33 -18.60
C GLY A 314 1.65 -1.16 -17.57
N SER A 315 1.15 -0.50 -16.52
CA SER A 315 0.34 -1.16 -15.49
C SER A 315 -0.99 -1.65 -16.05
N ALA A 316 -1.66 -0.86 -16.89
CA ALA A 316 -2.90 -1.27 -17.57
C ALA A 316 -2.67 -2.45 -18.50
N MET A 317 -1.58 -2.47 -19.27
CA MET A 317 -1.21 -3.63 -20.08
C MET A 317 -1.00 -4.88 -19.21
N GLY A 318 -0.41 -4.73 -18.02
CA GLY A 318 -0.29 -5.82 -17.04
C GLY A 318 -1.64 -6.32 -16.49
N VAL A 319 -2.63 -5.44 -16.31
CA VAL A 319 -3.98 -5.81 -15.84
C VAL A 319 -4.81 -6.48 -16.94
N PHE A 320 -4.78 -5.93 -18.16
CA PHE A 320 -5.76 -6.22 -19.20
C PHE A 320 -5.24 -7.10 -20.36
N SER A 321 -3.94 -7.39 -20.45
CA SER A 321 -3.40 -8.20 -21.55
C SER A 321 -3.65 -9.71 -21.36
N PRO A 322 -3.93 -10.45 -22.44
CA PRO A 322 -4.18 -11.90 -22.41
C PRO A 322 -2.92 -12.76 -22.31
N GLU A 323 -1.72 -12.21 -22.52
CA GLU A 323 -0.45 -12.93 -22.36
C GLU A 323 -0.11 -13.12 -20.87
N ARG A 324 -0.82 -14.06 -20.24
CA ARG A 324 -0.60 -14.50 -18.87
C ARG A 324 0.38 -15.68 -18.88
N SER A 325 1.66 -15.39 -18.73
CA SER A 325 2.67 -16.40 -18.37
C SER A 325 3.76 -15.77 -17.51
#